data_AF-A0A4W5L083-F1
#
_entry.id   AF-A0A4W5L083-F1
#
_cell.length_a   1.000
_cell.length_b   1.000
_cell.length_c   1.000
_cell.angle_alpha   90.00
_cell.angle_beta   90.00
_cell.angle_gamma   90.00
#
_symmetry.space_group_name_H-M   'P 1'
#
loop_
_entity.id
_entity.type
_entity.pdbx_description
1 polymer ?
#
loop_
_entity_poly.entity_id
_entity_poly.type
_entity_poly.pdbx_seq_one_letter_code
_entity_poly.pdbx_strand_id
1 'polypeptide(L)'
;MPYAQAHYPFENRKEFEDTFPADFIAEGIDQTRGWFYTLLVLSTALFGKPPFKNVIVNGLVLARLVHLVPPTHTHTVVPHTDWCWPG
;
A
#
# COMPACT_ATOMS: atom_id res chain seq x y z
N MET A 1 -7.16 0.95 7.43
CA MET A 1 -7.49 2.32 7.89
C MET A 1 -7.04 2.45 9.34
N PRO A 2 -6.24 3.46 9.71
CA PRO A 2 -5.49 3.46 10.97
C PRO A 2 -6.34 3.41 12.25
N TYR A 3 -7.51 4.05 12.27
CA TYR A 3 -8.38 4.05 13.46
C TYR A 3 -9.15 2.73 13.62
N ALA A 4 -9.57 2.12 12.51
CA ALA A 4 -10.34 0.88 12.51
C ALA A 4 -9.49 -0.32 12.97
N GLN A 5 -8.21 -0.37 12.63
CA GLN A 5 -7.30 -1.45 13.06
C GLN A 5 -7.13 -1.48 14.59
N ALA A 6 -7.20 -0.30 15.23
CA ALA A 6 -7.06 -0.14 16.67
C ALA A 6 -8.40 -0.28 17.40
N HIS A 7 -9.51 -0.48 16.69
CA HIS A 7 -10.87 -0.44 17.24
C HIS A 7 -11.21 0.90 17.93
N TYR A 8 -10.59 1.99 17.46
CA TYR A 8 -10.86 3.35 17.93
C TYR A 8 -12.29 3.76 17.54
N PRO A 9 -13.05 4.46 18.41
CA PRO A 9 -12.65 5.01 19.71
C PRO A 9 -12.96 4.11 20.92
N PHE A 10 -13.41 2.87 20.69
CA PHE A 10 -13.89 1.99 21.76
C PHE A 10 -12.73 1.42 22.59
N GLU A 11 -11.65 1.03 21.91
CA GLU A 11 -10.46 0.41 22.52
C GLU A 11 -9.17 1.02 21.94
N ASN A 12 -8.03 0.75 22.58
CA ASN A 12 -6.65 1.13 22.16
C ASN A 12 -6.46 2.61 21.79
N ARG A 13 -7.20 3.50 22.45
CA ARG A 13 -7.16 4.94 22.16
C ARG A 13 -5.76 5.54 22.24
N LYS A 14 -5.03 5.24 23.31
CA LYS A 14 -3.67 5.76 23.52
C LYS A 14 -2.72 5.29 22.42
N GLU A 15 -2.78 4.01 22.06
CA GLU A 15 -1.94 3.47 20.99
C GLU A 15 -2.22 4.14 19.65
N PHE A 16 -3.49 4.36 19.31
CA PHE A 16 -3.85 5.11 18.10
C PHE A 16 -3.38 6.56 18.15
N GLU A 17 -3.62 7.27 19.26
CA GLU A 17 -3.24 8.68 19.43
C GLU A 17 -1.71 8.86 19.39
N ASP A 18 -0.93 7.91 19.94
CA ASP A 18 0.53 7.92 19.95
C ASP A 18 1.13 7.58 18.57
N THR A 19 0.43 6.79 17.75
CA THR A 19 0.92 6.34 16.43
C THR A 19 0.36 7.16 15.25
N PHE A 20 -0.66 8.00 15.47
CA PHE A 20 -1.32 8.78 14.43
C PHE A 20 -0.96 10.28 14.47
N PRO A 21 -0.38 10.85 13.39
CA PRO A 21 -0.24 10.27 12.05
C PRO A 21 1.00 9.38 11.88
N ALA A 22 0.90 8.40 10.98
CA ALA A 22 1.98 7.45 10.72
C ALA A 22 3.22 8.15 10.14
N ASP A 23 4.42 7.72 10.53
CA ASP A 23 5.65 8.33 10.03
C ASP A 23 5.91 8.04 8.56
N PHE A 24 5.50 6.86 8.07
CA PHE A 24 5.83 6.38 6.74
C PHE A 24 4.78 5.41 6.15
N ILE A 25 4.63 5.43 4.83
CA ILE A 25 3.87 4.45 4.04
C ILE A 25 4.56 4.22 2.68
N ALA A 26 4.56 2.99 2.18
CA ALA A 26 5.12 2.64 0.87
C ALA A 26 4.22 1.69 0.11
N GLU A 27 3.80 2.11 -1.09
CA GLU A 27 2.96 1.30 -1.99
C GLU A 27 3.23 1.63 -3.46
N GLY A 28 2.62 0.87 -4.36
CA GLY A 28 2.66 1.12 -5.81
C GLY A 28 1.99 2.43 -6.25
N ILE A 29 2.40 2.94 -7.41
CA ILE A 29 1.86 4.18 -8.02
C ILE A 29 0.36 4.17 -8.27
N ASP A 30 -0.22 2.99 -8.48
CA ASP A 30 -1.66 2.76 -8.62
C ASP A 30 -2.46 3.21 -7.38
N GLN A 31 -1.84 3.22 -6.19
CA GLN A 31 -2.50 3.65 -4.95
C GLN A 31 -2.76 5.15 -4.85
N THR A 32 -2.18 5.97 -5.75
CA THR A 32 -2.46 7.41 -5.83
C THR A 32 -3.92 7.73 -6.16
N ARG A 33 -4.61 6.84 -6.89
CA ARG A 33 -6.05 6.96 -7.19
C ARG A 33 -6.92 6.04 -6.35
N GLY A 34 -6.34 5.39 -5.36
CA GLY A 34 -7.03 4.42 -4.50
C GLY A 34 -6.78 4.74 -3.03
N TRP A 35 -5.93 3.94 -2.41
CA TRP A 35 -5.79 3.93 -0.97
C TRP A 35 -5.26 5.24 -0.39
N PHE A 36 -4.29 5.90 -1.03
CA PHE A 36 -3.77 7.19 -0.55
C PHE A 36 -4.85 8.28 -0.53
N TYR A 37 -5.70 8.32 -1.56
CA TYR A 37 -6.78 9.29 -1.66
C TYR A 37 -7.82 9.08 -0.55
N THR A 38 -8.29 7.84 -0.38
CA THR A 38 -9.29 7.53 0.65
C THR A 38 -8.76 7.76 2.07
N LEU A 39 -7.49 7.43 2.33
CA LEU A 39 -6.82 7.73 3.61
C LEU A 39 -6.80 9.23 3.89
N LEU A 40 -6.40 10.04 2.91
CA LEU A 40 -6.31 11.48 3.08
C LEU A 40 -7.69 12.10 3.34
N VAL A 41 -8.71 11.71 2.59
CA VAL A 41 -10.08 12.22 2.75
C VAL A 41 -10.63 11.88 4.14
N LEU A 42 -10.58 10.61 4.56
CA LEU A 42 -11.11 10.20 5.86
C LEU A 42 -10.35 10.85 7.02
N SER A 43 -9.02 10.91 6.91
CA SER A 43 -8.17 11.52 7.93
C SER A 43 -8.45 13.01 8.11
N THR A 44 -8.60 13.72 6.99
CA THR A 44 -8.91 15.15 7.01
C THR A 44 -10.30 15.41 7.56
N ALA A 45 -11.29 14.60 7.15
CA ALA A 45 -12.68 14.76 7.58
C ALA A 45 -12.89 14.42 9.08
N LEU A 46 -12.23 13.36 9.58
CA LEU A 46 -12.44 12.89 10.95
C LEU A 46 -11.51 13.54 11.97
N PHE A 47 -10.28 13.89 11.56
CA PHE A 47 -9.22 14.31 12.50
C PHE A 47 -8.54 15.63 12.12
N GLY A 48 -8.85 16.22 10.96
CA GLY A 48 -8.29 17.52 10.54
C GLY A 48 -6.78 17.53 10.27
N LYS A 49 -6.15 16.36 10.11
CA LYS A 49 -4.72 16.21 9.83
C LYS A 49 -4.47 15.13 8.76
N PRO A 50 -3.35 15.18 8.02
CA PRO A 50 -3.00 14.12 7.08
C PRO A 50 -2.71 12.79 7.81
N PRO A 51 -2.94 11.64 7.15
CA PRO A 51 -2.82 10.32 7.79
C PRO A 51 -1.38 9.84 7.97
N PHE A 52 -0.44 10.39 7.21
CA PHE A 52 0.98 10.02 7.19
C PHE A 52 1.87 11.24 6.96
N LYS A 53 3.13 11.17 7.41
CA LYS A 53 4.14 12.24 7.25
C LYS A 53 4.97 12.07 5.96
N ASN A 54 5.35 10.84 5.61
CA ASN A 54 6.18 10.54 4.46
C ASN A 54 5.57 9.40 3.63
N VAL A 55 5.68 9.48 2.30
CA VAL A 55 5.20 8.45 1.36
C VAL A 55 6.31 8.10 0.38
N ILE A 56 6.58 6.82 0.19
CA ILE A 56 7.35 6.32 -0.96
C ILE A 56 6.37 5.67 -1.94
N VAL A 57 6.52 6.01 -3.22
CA VAL A 57 5.71 5.46 -4.29
C VAL A 57 6.58 4.65 -5.22
N ASN A 58 6.33 3.34 -5.28
CA ASN A 58 7.06 2.41 -6.12
C ASN A 58 6.42 2.34 -7.53
N GLY A 59 7.26 2.14 -8.55
CA GLY A 59 6.80 1.88 -9.91
C GLY A 59 6.20 0.48 -10.06
N LEU A 60 5.67 0.20 -11.24
CA LEU A 60 5.15 -1.14 -11.56
C LEU A 60 6.29 -2.10 -11.88
N VAL A 61 6.19 -3.34 -11.39
CA VAL A 61 7.09 -4.42 -11.79
C VAL A 61 6.71 -4.87 -13.20
N LEU A 62 7.69 -4.89 -14.10
CA LEU A 62 7.51 -5.30 -15.50
C LEU A 62 8.07 -6.70 -15.73
N ALA A 63 7.30 -7.56 -16.40
CA ALA A 63 7.79 -8.86 -16.87
C ALA A 63 8.60 -8.68 -18.17
N ARG A 64 9.62 -9.52 -18.38
CA ARG A 64 10.34 -9.58 -19.65
C ARG A 64 9.42 -10.20 -20.71
N LEU A 65 9.15 -9.45 -21.78
CA LEU A 65 8.41 -9.96 -22.92
C LEU A 65 9.35 -10.79 -23.83
N VAL A 66 9.24 -12.12 -23.81
CA VAL A 66 9.67 -12.97 -24.93
C VAL A 66 8.42 -13.19 -25.79
N HIS A 67 8.49 -12.77 -27.05
CA HIS A 67 7.38 -12.64 -27.99
C HIS A 67 6.43 -13.86 -28.04
N LEU A 68 5.13 -13.56 -28.24
CA LEU A 68 4.00 -14.41 -28.68
C LEU A 68 3.02 -14.97 -27.62
N VAL A 69 2.43 -14.13 -26.75
CA VAL A 69 1.19 -14.51 -26.02
C VAL A 69 0.15 -13.38 -26.08
N PRO A 70 -1.14 -13.68 -26.38
CA PRO A 70 -2.21 -12.69 -26.47
C PRO A 70 -2.51 -11.99 -25.13
N PRO A 71 -3.09 -10.76 -25.17
CA PRO A 71 -3.19 -9.81 -24.05
C PRO A 71 -4.09 -10.23 -22.87
N THR A 72 -4.61 -11.46 -22.85
CA THR A 72 -5.50 -11.96 -21.80
C THR A 72 -4.79 -12.64 -20.64
N HIS A 73 -3.47 -12.83 -20.71
CA HIS A 73 -2.71 -13.55 -19.69
C HIS A 73 -1.91 -12.57 -18.82
N THR A 74 -2.16 -12.59 -17.51
CA THR A 74 -1.33 -11.90 -16.53
C THR A 74 -0.01 -12.65 -16.37
N HIS A 75 1.11 -11.96 -16.60
CA HIS A 75 2.42 -12.50 -16.32
C HIS A 75 2.73 -12.33 -14.83
N THR A 76 2.35 -13.32 -14.02
CA THR A 76 2.71 -13.37 -12.61
C THR A 76 4.08 -14.01 -12.46
N VAL A 77 5.07 -13.24 -12.02
CA VAL A 77 6.34 -13.79 -11.53
C VAL A 77 6.17 -14.12 -10.05
N VAL A 78 6.30 -15.40 -9.69
CA VAL A 78 6.16 -15.85 -8.30
C VAL A 78 7.53 -15.72 -7.62
N PRO A 79 7.66 -14.93 -6.52
CA PRO A 79 8.97 -14.63 -5.92
C PRO A 79 9.81 -15.84 -5.48
N HIS A 80 9.18 -16.99 -5.25
CA HIS A 80 9.85 -18.20 -4.76
C HIS A 80 10.38 -19.12 -5.86
N THR A 81 9.99 -18.95 -7.13
CA THR A 81 10.37 -19.89 -8.20
C THR A 81 11.68 -19.54 -8.91
N ASP A 82 12.21 -18.34 -8.69
CA ASP A 82 13.45 -17.87 -9.35
C ASP A 82 14.75 -18.25 -8.60
N TRP A 83 14.64 -18.96 -7.47
CA TRP A 83 15.80 -19.42 -6.69
C TRP A 83 16.32 -20.81 -7.08
N CYS A 84 15.64 -21.53 -7.99
CA CYS A 84 16.19 -22.74 -8.59
C CYS A 84 17.04 -22.38 -9.81
N TRP A 85 18.30 -21.98 -9.57
CA TRP A 85 19.34 -22.09 -10.59
C TRP A 85 19.50 -23.56 -11.01
N PRO A 86 19.66 -23.87 -12.31
CA PRO A 86 19.98 -25.23 -12.73
C PRO A 86 21.41 -25.55 -12.29
N GLY A 87 21.55 -26.55 -11.43
CA GLY A 87 22.80 -27.29 -11.28
C GLY A 87 23.07 -28.18 -12.48
#